data_AF-A0A1M6TWT8-F1
#
_entry.id   AF-A0A1M6TWT8-F1
#
_cell.length_a   1.000
_cell.length_b   1.000
_cell.length_c   1.000
_cell.angle_alpha   90.00
_cell.angle_beta   90.00
_cell.angle_gamma   90.00
#
_symmetry.space_group_name_H-M   'P 1'
#
loop_
_entity.id
_entity.type
_entity.pdbx_description
1 polymer ?
#
loop_
_entity_poly.entity_id
_entity_poly.type
_entity_poly.pdbx_seq_one_letter_code
_entity_poly.pdbx_strand_id
1 'polypeptide(L)'
;MTDEMHNLNTDFKELFSENRLDELTELLDTTSPDVVHTITSFNFDIVKGYLDSEEFHLLKQYIRFVAFTSFLCEYAGRRQILSESAFQSMSHSFNTILEYIQQNK
;
A
#
# COMPACT_ATOMS: atom_id res chain seq x y z
N MET A 1 -9.61 8.81 8.21
CA MET A 1 -8.83 9.80 7.43
C MET A 1 -9.64 11.07 7.33
N THR A 2 -8.99 12.24 7.32
CA THR A 2 -9.61 13.52 6.97
C THR A 2 -9.69 13.68 5.45
N ASP A 3 -10.47 14.63 4.96
CA ASP A 3 -10.56 14.95 3.52
C ASP A 3 -9.19 15.31 2.92
N GLU A 4 -8.36 16.03 3.69
CA GLU A 4 -6.97 16.35 3.30
C GLU A 4 -6.12 15.09 3.11
N MET A 5 -6.24 14.11 4.01
CA MET A 5 -5.56 12.82 3.84
C MET A 5 -6.12 12.01 2.66
N HIS A 6 -7.41 12.14 2.35
CA HIS A 6 -8.00 11.51 1.16
C HIS A 6 -7.44 12.09 -0.13
N ASN A 7 -7.29 13.41 -0.20
CA ASN A 7 -6.67 14.08 -1.34
C ASN A 7 -5.21 13.66 -1.47
N LEU A 8 -4.44 13.69 -0.38
CA LEU A 8 -3.04 13.28 -0.39
C LEU A 8 -2.85 11.81 -0.79
N ASN A 9 -3.72 10.91 -0.33
CA ASN A 9 -3.72 9.51 -0.77
C ASN A 9 -4.02 9.38 -2.28
N THR A 10 -4.88 10.24 -2.81
CA THR A 10 -5.15 10.31 -4.26
C THR A 10 -3.90 10.77 -5.01
N ASP A 11 -3.25 11.85 -4.55
CA ASP A 11 -2.01 12.36 -5.15
C ASP A 11 -0.92 11.29 -5.18
N PHE A 12 -0.74 10.53 -4.08
CA PHE A 12 0.21 9.42 -4.03
C PHE A 12 -0.11 8.33 -5.07
N LYS A 13 -1.40 7.98 -5.23
CA LYS A 13 -1.84 6.98 -6.21
C LYS A 13 -1.63 7.44 -7.63
N GLU A 14 -1.86 8.73 -7.91
CA GLU A 14 -1.65 9.32 -9.23
C GLU A 14 -0.17 9.29 -9.59
N LEU A 15 0.71 9.79 -8.72
CA LEU A 15 2.16 9.74 -8.93
C LEU A 15 2.67 8.30 -9.13
N PHE A 16 2.18 7.34 -8.34
CA PHE A 16 2.51 5.93 -8.52
C PHE A 16 2.03 5.39 -9.88
N SER A 17 0.79 5.70 -10.26
CA SER A 17 0.18 5.22 -11.51
C SER A 17 0.85 5.81 -12.75
N GLU A 18 1.38 7.02 -12.64
CA GLU A 18 2.18 7.72 -13.66
C GLU A 18 3.66 7.31 -13.65
N ASN A 19 4.06 6.39 -12.76
CA ASN A 19 5.45 5.96 -12.57
C ASN A 19 6.41 7.12 -12.21
N ARG A 20 5.92 8.16 -11.54
CA ARG A 20 6.67 9.30 -11.02
C ARG A 20 7.16 9.01 -9.60
N LEU A 21 7.97 7.96 -9.47
CA LEU A 21 8.37 7.41 -8.16
C LEU A 21 9.29 8.33 -7.35
N ASP A 22 10.12 9.13 -8.03
CA ASP A 22 10.99 10.11 -7.37
C ASP A 22 10.14 11.18 -6.68
N GLU A 23 9.18 11.77 -7.40
CA GLU A 23 8.25 12.78 -6.87
C GLU A 23 7.34 12.21 -5.78
N LEU A 24 6.90 10.96 -5.92
CA LEU A 24 6.17 10.26 -4.87
C LEU A 24 7.00 10.14 -3.59
N THR A 25 8.27 9.77 -3.73
CA THR A 25 9.17 9.61 -2.58
C THR A 25 9.46 10.96 -1.92
N GLU A 26 9.69 12.02 -2.70
CA GLU A 26 9.86 13.39 -2.19
C GLU A 26 8.62 13.88 -1.41
N LEU A 27 7.42 13.60 -1.93
CA LEU A 27 6.18 13.96 -1.24
C LEU A 27 5.97 13.14 0.04
N LEU A 28 6.32 11.85 0.02
CA LEU A 28 6.28 10.99 1.21
C LEU A 28 7.31 11.42 2.27
N ASP A 29 8.48 11.91 1.85
CA ASP A 29 9.54 12.39 2.74
C ASP A 29 9.17 13.71 3.44
N THR A 30 8.32 14.51 2.80
CA THR A 30 7.81 15.79 3.36
C THR A 30 6.49 15.63 4.10
N THR A 31 5.80 14.49 3.95
CA THR A 31 4.58 14.14 4.68
C THR A 31 4.90 13.66 6.09
N SER A 32 4.09 14.03 7.08
CA SER A 32 4.34 13.61 8.46
C SER A 32 4.23 12.08 8.62
N PRO A 33 5.08 11.46 9.47
CA PRO A 33 5.06 10.01 9.69
C PRO A 33 3.68 9.47 10.07
N ASP A 34 2.92 10.18 10.91
CA ASP A 34 1.58 9.77 11.34
C ASP A 34 0.56 9.76 10.18
N VAL A 35 0.69 10.70 9.24
CA VAL A 35 -0.15 10.76 8.04
C VAL A 35 0.22 9.62 7.10
N VAL A 36 1.51 9.38 6.86
CA VAL A 36 1.98 8.24 6.06
C VAL A 36 1.51 6.92 6.67
N HIS A 37 1.64 6.75 7.99
CA HIS A 37 1.14 5.59 8.72
C HIS A 37 -0.35 5.40 8.47
N THR A 38 -1.14 6.45 8.70
CA THR A 38 -2.60 6.41 8.55
C THR A 38 -3.03 6.02 7.12
N ILE A 39 -2.41 6.62 6.11
CA ILE A 39 -2.70 6.32 4.70
C ILE A 39 -2.27 4.89 4.35
N THR A 40 -1.10 4.46 4.83
CA THR A 40 -0.59 3.10 4.61
C THR A 40 -1.53 2.07 5.22
N SER A 41 -1.90 2.22 6.49
CA SER A 41 -2.84 1.33 7.18
C SER A 41 -4.20 1.30 6.49
N PHE A 42 -4.74 2.47 6.13
CA PHE A 42 -6.04 2.56 5.45
C PHE A 42 -6.04 1.78 4.12
N ASN A 43 -5.04 1.99 3.27
CA ASN A 43 -4.97 1.26 1.99
C ASN A 43 -4.71 -0.24 2.21
N PHE A 44 -3.91 -0.60 3.22
CA PHE A 44 -3.67 -1.99 3.59
C PHE A 44 -4.95 -2.68 4.06
N ASP A 45 -5.76 -2.04 4.91
CA ASP A 45 -7.01 -2.62 5.42
C ASP A 45 -7.98 -2.98 4.28
N ILE A 46 -8.01 -2.19 3.20
CA ILE A 46 -8.80 -2.51 2.00
C ILE A 46 -8.26 -3.79 1.33
N VAL A 47 -6.94 -3.88 1.11
CA VAL A 47 -6.30 -5.07 0.53
C VAL A 47 -6.53 -6.29 1.42
N LYS A 48 -6.34 -6.14 2.72
CA LYS A 48 -6.55 -7.17 3.73
C LYS A 48 -7.99 -7.64 3.74
N GLY A 49 -8.97 -6.75 3.61
CA GLY A 49 -10.38 -7.13 3.55
C GLY A 49 -10.70 -8.08 2.40
N TYR A 50 -10.14 -7.85 1.21
CA TYR A 50 -10.28 -8.78 0.09
C TYR A 50 -9.48 -10.07 0.29
N LEU A 51 -8.30 -10.00 0.91
CA LEU A 51 -7.49 -11.18 1.22
C LEU A 51 -8.19 -12.10 2.23
N ASP A 52 -8.71 -11.55 3.32
CA ASP A 52 -9.41 -12.28 4.37
C ASP A 52 -10.71 -12.91 3.87
N SER A 53 -11.35 -12.28 2.88
CA SER A 53 -12.56 -12.79 2.23
C SER A 53 -12.27 -13.75 1.07
N GLU A 54 -11.00 -14.09 0.84
CA GLU A 54 -10.53 -14.94 -0.26
C GLU A 54 -10.94 -14.43 -1.67
N GLU A 55 -11.19 -13.13 -1.80
CA GLU A 55 -11.58 -12.46 -3.05
C GLU A 55 -10.35 -12.17 -3.93
N PHE A 56 -9.50 -13.18 -4.12
CA PHE A 56 -8.22 -13.05 -4.83
C PHE A 56 -8.36 -12.59 -6.28
N HIS A 57 -9.50 -12.89 -6.92
CA HIS A 57 -9.78 -12.43 -8.28
C HIS A 57 -9.89 -10.89 -8.35
N LEU A 58 -10.48 -10.24 -7.34
CA LEU A 58 -10.53 -8.78 -7.23
C LEU A 58 -9.15 -8.20 -6.96
N LEU A 59 -8.35 -8.84 -6.09
CA LEU A 59 -6.97 -8.43 -5.85
C LEU A 59 -6.13 -8.50 -7.14
N LYS A 60 -6.33 -9.53 -7.97
CA LYS A 60 -5.70 -9.64 -9.30
C LYS A 60 -6.22 -8.57 -10.26
N GLN A 61 -7.53 -8.31 -10.28
CA GLN A 61 -8.13 -7.29 -11.14
C GLN A 61 -7.61 -5.88 -10.81
N TYR A 62 -7.45 -5.56 -9.52
CA TYR A 62 -6.96 -4.28 -9.04
C TYR A 62 -5.47 -4.30 -8.66
N ILE A 63 -4.65 -5.06 -9.41
CA ILE A 63 -3.24 -5.28 -9.09
C ILE A 63 -2.41 -4.00 -8.96
N ARG A 64 -2.76 -2.93 -9.68
CA ARG A 64 -2.09 -1.63 -9.53
C ARG A 64 -2.30 -1.01 -8.16
N PHE A 65 -3.50 -1.13 -7.60
CA PHE A 65 -3.80 -0.69 -6.24
C PHE A 65 -3.07 -1.56 -5.21
N VAL A 66 -3.05 -2.88 -5.40
CA VAL A 66 -2.27 -3.78 -4.53
C VAL A 66 -0.78 -3.44 -4.55
N ALA A 67 -0.21 -3.19 -5.73
CA ALA A 67 1.19 -2.80 -5.89
C ALA A 67 1.48 -1.44 -5.23
N PHE A 68 0.59 -0.45 -5.39
CA PHE A 68 0.69 0.84 -4.71
C PHE A 68 0.69 0.68 -3.18
N THR A 69 -0.23 -0.11 -2.64
CA THR A 69 -0.30 -0.35 -1.20
C THR A 69 0.94 -1.08 -0.70
N SER A 70 1.45 -2.06 -1.45
CA SER A 70 2.72 -2.75 -1.15
C SER A 70 3.89 -1.77 -1.11
N PHE A 71 3.95 -0.82 -2.06
CA PHE A 71 4.96 0.23 -2.09
C PHE A 71 4.90 1.11 -0.83
N LEU A 72 3.71 1.56 -0.42
CA LEU A 72 3.55 2.34 0.82
C LEU A 72 3.99 1.54 2.06
N CYS A 73 3.61 0.26 2.16
CA CYS A 73 4.03 -0.61 3.24
C CYS A 73 5.54 -0.77 3.31
N GLU A 74 6.21 -0.95 2.16
CA GLU A 74 7.66 -1.03 2.09
C GLU A 74 8.35 0.29 2.45
N TYR A 75 7.86 1.42 1.94
CA TYR A 75 8.35 2.75 2.30
C TYR A 75 8.24 2.97 3.82
N ALA A 76 7.04 2.77 4.38
CA ALA A 76 6.79 2.97 5.79
C ALA A 76 7.59 2.02 6.70
N GLY A 77 7.78 0.77 6.26
CA GLY A 77 8.65 -0.20 6.95
C GLY A 77 10.12 0.22 6.96
N ARG A 78 10.67 0.61 5.80
CA ARG A 78 12.06 1.08 5.67
C ARG A 78 12.33 2.36 6.47
N ARG A 79 11.32 3.24 6.58
CA ARG A 79 11.38 4.47 7.38
C ARG A 79 11.10 4.26 8.87
N GLN A 80 10.85 3.02 9.31
CA GLN A 80 10.50 2.69 10.70
C GLN A 80 9.23 3.40 11.20
N ILE A 81 8.33 3.74 10.27
CA ILE A 81 7.01 4.31 10.57
C ILE A 81 6.07 3.19 11.05
N LEU A 82 6.21 1.99 10.48
CA LEU A 82 5.56 0.78 10.95
C LEU A 82 6.44 0.08 11.98
N SER A 83 5.82 -0.58 12.98
CA SER A 83 6.54 -1.55 13.79
C SER A 83 7.02 -2.71 12.92
N GLU A 84 8.13 -3.35 13.33
CA GLU A 84 8.67 -4.50 12.60
C GLU A 84 7.63 -5.62 12.45
N SER A 85 6.86 -5.90 13.50
CA SER A 85 5.80 -6.91 13.46
C SER A 85 4.67 -6.56 12.48
N ALA A 86 4.27 -5.29 12.43
CA ALA A 86 3.26 -4.83 11.47
C ALA A 86 3.80 -4.93 10.03
N PHE A 87 5.04 -4.50 9.79
CA PHE A 87 5.67 -4.58 8.48
C PHE A 87 5.80 -6.03 7.99
N GLN A 88 6.24 -6.95 8.85
CA GLN A 88 6.34 -8.37 8.51
C GLN A 88 4.97 -8.99 8.20
N SER A 89 3.95 -8.66 8.99
CA SER A 89 2.58 -9.11 8.77
C SER A 89 2.02 -8.62 7.43
N MET A 90 2.15 -7.32 7.14
CA MET A 90 1.71 -6.73 5.87
C MET A 90 2.47 -7.33 4.67
N SER A 91 3.79 -7.48 4.80
CA SER A 91 4.64 -8.09 3.75
C SER A 91 4.23 -9.53 3.45
N HIS A 92 3.89 -10.30 4.49
CA HIS A 92 3.38 -11.66 4.31
C HIS A 92 2.08 -11.67 3.50
N SER A 93 1.14 -10.76 3.78
CA SER A 93 -0.10 -10.62 2.97
C SER A 93 0.19 -10.39 1.49
N PHE A 94 1.12 -9.50 1.15
CA PHE A 94 1.47 -9.26 -0.27
C PHE A 94 2.16 -10.44 -0.92
N ASN A 95 3.00 -11.18 -0.20
CA ASN A 95 3.61 -12.41 -0.70
C ASN A 95 2.54 -13.48 -1.02
N THR A 96 1.57 -13.68 -0.13
CA THR A 96 0.44 -14.59 -0.37
C THR A 96 -0.34 -14.20 -1.63
N ILE A 97 -0.60 -12.91 -1.84
CA ILE A 97 -1.28 -12.41 -3.04
C ILE A 97 -0.45 -12.67 -4.30
N LEU A 98 0.86 -12.41 -4.25
CA LEU A 98 1.77 -12.63 -5.36
C LEU A 98 1.84 -14.12 -5.75
N GLU A 99 1.95 -15.01 -4.76
CA GLU A 99 1.96 -16.47 -4.96
C GLU A 99 0.67 -16.93 -5.65
N TYR A 100 -0.49 -16.49 -5.18
CA TYR A 100 -1.77 -16.78 -5.82
C TYR A 100 -1.79 -16.33 -7.29
N ILE A 101 -1.37 -15.09 -7.57
CA ILE A 101 -1.37 -14.54 -8.93
C ILE A 101 -0.42 -15.31 -9.85
N GLN A 102 0.74 -15.74 -9.35
CA GLN A 102 1.73 -16.49 -10.13
C GLN A 102 1.27 -17.90 -10.48
N GLN A 103 0.54 -18.56 -9.58
CA GLN A 103 0.00 -19.92 -9.81
C GLN A 103 -1.22 -19.93 -10.75
N ASN A 104 -1.95 -18.81 -10.86
CA ASN A 104 -3.18 -18.69 -11.64
C ASN A 104 -2.99 -17.78 -12.88
N LYS A 105 -1.89 -17.97 -13.62
CA LYS A 105 -1.58 -17.25 -14.86
C LYS A 105 -2.29 -17.81 -16.08
#